data_AF-A0A834CEX5-F1
#
_entry.id   AF-A0A834CEX5-F1
#
_cell.length_a   1.000
_cell.length_b   1.000
_cell.length_c   1.000
_cell.angle_alpha   90.00
_cell.angle_beta   90.00
_cell.angle_gamma   90.00
#
_symmetry.space_group_name_H-M   'P 1'
#
loop_
_entity.id
_entity.type
_entity.pdbx_description
1 polymer ?
#
loop_
_entity_poly.entity_id
_entity_poly.type
_entity_poly.pdbx_seq_one_letter_code
_entity_poly.pdbx_strand_id
1 'polypeptide(L)'
;MKKFNIRKVLDGLKEVSSSTPSVQVGPQENHLFHETLQSDHFQLCKTVRHGFPYQPSSMAFDPVQKILAIGTQSGALRLQIKGLYGVEDLEVQELCA
;
A
#
# COMPACT_ATOMS: atom_id res chain seq x y z
N MET A 1 21.61 2.86 25.73
CA MET A 1 20.33 3.28 25.11
C MET A 1 19.18 2.61 25.87
N LYS A 2 18.30 3.42 26.50
CA LYS A 2 17.24 2.90 27.40
C LYS A 2 16.09 2.38 26.55
N LYS A 3 15.88 1.06 26.56
CA LYS A 3 14.91 0.34 25.72
C LYS A 3 13.50 0.55 26.28
N PHE A 4 12.73 1.43 25.66
CA PHE A 4 11.33 1.69 26.03
C PHE A 4 10.44 0.52 25.57
N ASN A 5 9.77 -0.14 26.51
CA ASN A 5 8.90 -1.28 26.27
C ASN A 5 7.46 -0.79 26.06
N ILE A 6 7.11 -0.49 24.82
CA ILE A 6 5.79 -0.05 24.33
C ILE A 6 4.60 -0.91 24.80
N ARG A 7 4.82 -2.19 25.12
CA ARG A 7 3.76 -3.07 25.64
C ARG A 7 3.18 -2.57 26.97
N LYS A 8 4.00 -2.00 27.86
CA LYS A 8 3.53 -1.46 29.15
C LYS A 8 2.79 -0.13 29.03
N VAL A 9 2.97 0.59 27.92
CA VAL A 9 2.27 1.87 27.69
C VAL A 9 0.80 1.62 27.33
N LEU A 10 0.54 0.52 26.60
CA LEU A 10 -0.81 0.18 26.14
C LEU A 10 -1.74 -0.24 27.28
N ASP A 11 -1.20 -0.93 28.30
CA ASP A 11 -1.98 -1.36 29.47
C ASP A 11 -2.50 -0.17 30.30
N GLY A 12 -1.78 0.96 30.30
CA GLY A 12 -2.16 2.16 31.05
C GLY A 12 -3.37 2.92 30.48
N LEU A 13 -3.76 2.67 29.24
CA LEU A 13 -4.92 3.33 28.62
C LEU A 13 -6.24 2.58 28.89
N LYS A 14 -6.17 1.29 29.23
CA LYS A 14 -7.37 0.46 29.45
C LYS A 14 -8.09 0.77 30.76
N GLU A 15 -7.37 1.27 31.76
CA GLU A 15 -7.90 1.60 33.10
C GLU A 15 -8.62 2.97 33.14
N VAL A 16 -8.37 3.87 32.18
CA VAL A 16 -8.94 5.24 32.20
C VAL A 16 -10.41 5.26 31.75
N SER A 17 -10.95 4.16 31.22
CA SER A 17 -12.32 4.09 30.70
C SER A 17 -13.38 3.55 31.68
N SER A 18 -13.04 3.19 32.92
CA SER A 18 -14.03 2.63 33.86
C SER A 18 -14.25 3.49 35.10
N SER A 19 -15.03 4.56 34.95
CA SER A 19 -15.85 5.10 36.04
C SER A 19 -17.34 4.91 35.71
N THR A 20 -17.91 3.78 36.15
CA THR A 20 -19.38 3.66 36.31
C THR A 20 -19.69 2.91 37.61
N PRO A 21 -20.66 3.38 38.41
CA PRO A 21 -21.15 2.61 39.54
C PRO A 21 -22.09 1.49 39.07
N SER A 22 -22.08 0.41 39.86
CA SER A 22 -22.71 -0.90 39.71
C SER A 22 -24.23 -0.92 39.45
N VAL A 23 -24.71 -1.71 38.47
CA VAL A 23 -26.03 -2.41 38.48
C VAL A 23 -26.04 -3.65 37.54
N GLN A 24 -26.30 -4.81 38.14
CA GLN A 24 -27.03 -6.04 37.70
C GLN A 24 -26.57 -6.96 36.55
N VAL A 25 -26.77 -8.24 36.88
CA VAL A 25 -26.49 -9.51 36.19
C VAL A 25 -27.51 -9.77 35.06
N GLY A 26 -26.98 -10.09 33.89
CA GLY A 26 -27.63 -10.65 32.71
C GLY A 26 -26.58 -10.72 31.59
N PRO A 27 -26.64 -11.65 30.62
CA PRO A 27 -25.74 -11.62 29.47
C PRO A 27 -26.16 -10.40 28.63
N GLN A 28 -25.74 -9.22 29.07
CA GLN A 28 -25.90 -7.98 28.34
C GLN A 28 -24.93 -8.07 27.18
N GLU A 29 -25.44 -8.71 26.12
CA GLU A 29 -25.33 -8.28 24.75
C GLU A 29 -24.27 -7.19 24.66
N ASN A 30 -23.06 -7.60 24.24
CA ASN A 30 -22.18 -6.67 23.53
C ASN A 30 -23.14 -5.81 22.70
N HIS A 31 -23.23 -4.51 22.96
CA HIS A 31 -23.96 -3.61 22.08
C HIS A 31 -23.12 -3.64 20.81
N LEU A 32 -23.40 -4.68 20.02
CA LEU A 32 -22.66 -5.19 18.89
C LEU A 32 -22.89 -4.11 17.85
N PHE A 33 -22.04 -3.09 17.87
CA PHE A 33 -21.88 -2.26 16.69
C PHE A 33 -21.57 -3.22 15.57
N HIS A 34 -22.58 -3.46 14.73
CA HIS A 34 -22.45 -4.34 13.59
C HIS A 34 -21.41 -3.68 12.68
N GLU A 35 -20.24 -4.28 12.61
CA GLU A 35 -19.14 -3.76 11.80
C GLU A 35 -19.58 -3.82 10.34
N THR A 36 -19.94 -2.67 9.78
CA THR A 36 -20.53 -2.54 8.44
C THR A 36 -19.50 -2.70 7.34
N LEU A 37 -18.21 -2.62 7.68
CA LEU A 37 -17.10 -2.78 6.75
C LEU A 37 -16.68 -4.24 6.71
N GLN A 38 -16.93 -4.90 5.57
CA GLN A 38 -16.46 -6.26 5.31
C GLN A 38 -15.23 -6.23 4.40
N SER A 39 -14.44 -7.30 4.43
CA SER A 39 -13.25 -7.42 3.58
C SER A 39 -13.59 -7.31 2.09
N ASP A 40 -14.80 -7.71 1.68
CA ASP A 40 -15.29 -7.62 0.29
C ASP A 40 -15.51 -6.17 -0.19
N HIS A 41 -15.52 -5.19 0.73
CA HIS A 41 -15.56 -3.78 0.39
C HIS A 41 -14.18 -3.20 0.06
N PHE A 42 -13.12 -3.96 0.31
CA PHE A 42 -11.74 -3.52 0.08
C PHE A 42 -11.06 -4.42 -0.94
N GLN A 43 -10.43 -3.79 -1.93
CA GLN A 43 -9.56 -4.49 -2.86
C GLN A 43 -8.15 -3.93 -2.78
N LEU A 44 -7.19 -4.79 -2.44
CA LEU A 44 -5.78 -4.43 -2.49
C LEU A 44 -5.22 -4.78 -3.86
N CYS A 45 -4.97 -3.76 -4.67
CA CYS A 45 -4.33 -3.88 -5.98
C CYS A 45 -3.04 -3.07 -6.02
N LYS A 46 -2.02 -3.57 -6.72
CA LYS A 46 -0.84 -2.75 -7.05
C LYS A 46 -1.24 -1.79 -8.15
N THR A 47 -1.20 -0.49 -7.86
CA THR A 47 -1.68 0.54 -8.78
C THR A 47 -0.65 0.86 -9.86
N VAL A 48 0.55 1.29 -9.46
CA VAL A 48 1.62 1.70 -10.37
C VAL A 48 3.00 1.57 -9.71
N ARG A 49 4.07 1.53 -10.52
CA ARG A 49 5.46 1.60 -10.03
C ARG A 49 6.06 2.97 -10.34
N HIS A 50 6.20 3.81 -9.33
CA HIS A 50 6.80 5.13 -9.49
C HIS A 50 8.35 5.09 -9.50
N GLY A 51 8.96 6.15 -10.00
CA GLY A 51 10.41 6.35 -9.95
C GLY A 51 11.16 5.62 -11.07
N PHE A 52 12.49 5.55 -10.97
CA PHE A 52 13.36 4.99 -11.99
C PHE A 52 13.58 3.47 -11.79
N PRO A 53 13.67 2.64 -12.84
CA PRO A 53 13.89 1.20 -12.68
C PRO A 53 15.23 0.87 -12.01
N TYR A 54 15.24 -0.22 -11.24
CA TYR A 54 16.47 -0.78 -10.69
C TYR A 54 17.31 -1.45 -11.79
N GLN A 55 18.63 -1.24 -11.77
CA GLN A 55 19.59 -1.80 -12.73
C GLN A 55 19.20 -1.56 -14.21
N PRO A 56 19.13 -0.30 -14.66
CA PRO A 56 19.00 -0.01 -16.08
C PRO A 56 20.21 -0.60 -16.84
N SER A 57 19.94 -1.15 -18.01
CA SER A 57 20.96 -1.71 -18.90
C SER A 57 20.93 -1.10 -20.30
N SER A 58 19.76 -0.66 -20.76
CA SER A 58 19.60 -0.03 -22.08
C SER A 58 18.53 1.06 -22.06
N MET A 59 18.63 2.02 -22.98
CA MET A 59 17.63 3.08 -23.17
C MET A 59 17.52 3.45 -24.66
N ALA A 60 16.31 3.77 -25.13
CA ALA A 60 16.04 4.25 -26.47
C ALA A 60 14.97 5.35 -26.44
N PHE A 61 15.14 6.41 -27.24
CA PHE A 61 14.20 7.53 -27.30
C PHE A 61 13.70 7.76 -28.72
N ASP A 62 12.38 7.88 -28.87
CA ASP A 62 11.75 8.33 -30.11
C ASP A 62 11.41 9.83 -30.03
N PRO A 63 12.06 10.70 -30.82
CA PRO A 63 11.83 12.13 -30.80
C PRO A 63 10.49 12.56 -31.44
N VAL A 64 9.85 11.73 -32.25
CA VAL A 64 8.56 12.07 -32.88
C VAL A 64 7.44 11.84 -31.86
N GLN A 65 7.40 10.65 -31.27
CA GLN A 65 6.36 10.25 -30.32
C GLN A 65 6.65 10.69 -28.88
N LYS A 66 7.88 11.17 -28.60
CA LYS A 66 8.34 11.55 -27.25
C LYS A 66 8.24 10.39 -26.25
N ILE A 67 8.61 9.20 -26.70
CA ILE A 67 8.61 7.97 -25.90
C ILE A 67 10.04 7.62 -25.52
N LEU A 68 10.27 7.34 -24.24
CA LEU A 68 11.52 6.80 -23.72
C LEU A 68 11.30 5.36 -23.27
N ALA A 69 12.01 4.42 -23.88
CA ALA A 69 12.08 3.02 -23.47
C ALA A 69 13.33 2.79 -22.62
N ILE A 70 13.20 2.09 -21.49
CA ILE A 70 14.30 1.73 -20.59
C ILE A 70 14.25 0.21 -20.35
N GLY A 71 15.32 -0.50 -20.68
CA GLY A 71 15.49 -1.92 -20.38
C GLY A 71 16.30 -2.14 -19.11
N THR A 72 15.89 -3.10 -18.27
CA THR A 72 16.64 -3.51 -17.07
C THR A 72 17.44 -4.79 -17.30
N GLN A 73 18.42 -5.06 -16.44
CA GLN A 73 19.19 -6.32 -16.47
C GLN A 73 18.31 -7.56 -16.24
N SER A 74 17.16 -7.40 -15.59
CA SER A 74 16.17 -8.46 -15.39
C SER A 74 15.30 -8.74 -16.61
N GLY A 75 15.54 -8.06 -17.75
CA GLY A 75 14.73 -8.19 -18.97
C GLY A 75 13.40 -7.43 -18.96
N ALA A 76 13.16 -6.56 -17.98
CA ALA A 76 11.94 -5.75 -17.97
C ALA A 76 12.11 -4.50 -18.85
N LEU A 77 11.09 -4.18 -19.64
CA LEU A 77 11.04 -2.95 -20.43
C LEU A 77 10.04 -1.97 -19.82
N ARG A 78 10.48 -0.75 -19.53
CA ARG A 78 9.63 0.36 -19.09
C ARG A 78 9.50 1.41 -20.18
N LEU A 79 8.27 1.74 -20.54
CA LEU A 79 7.95 2.81 -21.47
C LEU A 79 7.48 4.04 -20.70
N GLN A 80 8.17 5.16 -20.89
CA GLN A 80 7.79 6.47 -20.37
C GLN A 80 7.32 7.34 -21.53
N ILE A 81 6.01 7.59 -21.58
CA ILE A 81 5.39 8.44 -22.60
C ILE A 81 5.24 9.85 -22.04
N LYS A 82 5.82 10.84 -22.71
CA LYS A 82 5.69 12.25 -22.31
C LYS A 82 4.51 12.89 -23.07
N GLY A 83 3.30 12.84 -22.51
CA GLY A 83 2.06 13.33 -23.15
C GLY A 83 1.11 14.12 -22.23
N LEU A 84 0.08 14.74 -22.83
CA LEU A 84 -0.93 15.60 -22.17
C LEU A 84 -1.83 14.89 -21.13
N TYR A 85 -1.76 13.56 -21.02
CA TYR A 85 -2.73 12.74 -20.27
C TYR A 85 -2.10 11.99 -19.07
N GLY A 86 -0.87 12.35 -18.69
CA GLY A 86 -0.15 11.69 -17.60
C GLY A 86 0.90 10.69 -18.09
N VAL A 87 1.84 10.36 -17.20
CA VAL A 87 2.88 9.35 -17.46
C VAL A 87 2.26 7.99 -17.16
N GLU A 88 1.83 7.27 -18.19
CA GLU A 88 1.39 5.88 -18.02
C GLU A 88 2.61 4.97 -18.11
N ASP A 89 2.96 4.34 -16.98
CA ASP A 89 3.98 3.31 -16.94
C ASP A 89 3.40 2.01 -17.52
N LEU A 90 3.71 1.71 -18.78
CA LEU A 90 3.43 0.40 -19.36
C LEU A 90 4.63 -0.52 -19.11
N GLU A 91 4.47 -1.49 -18.22
CA GLU A 91 5.46 -2.56 -17.99
C GLU A 91 5.14 -3.70 -18.95
N VAL A 92 5.97 -3.84 -20.00
CA VAL A 92 5.97 -5.05 -20.82
C VAL A 92 7.02 -5.97 -20.21
N GLN A 93 6.57 -6.89 -19.38
CA GLN A 93 7.41 -7.96 -18.87
C GLN A 93 7.49 -9.02 -19.97
N GLU A 94 8.58 -9.03 -20.74
CA GLU A 94 8.90 -10.21 -21.53
C GLU A 94 9.20 -11.34 -20.54
N LEU A 95 8.31 -12.32 -20.44
CA LEU A 95 8.62 -13.63 -19.88
C LEU A 95 9.63 -14.28 -20.83
N CYS A 96 10.90 -13.90 -20.72
CA CYS A 96 11.96 -14.73 -21.25
C CYS A 96 12.00 -16.01 -20.41
N ALA A 97 11.67 -17.12 -21.07
CA ALA A 97 11.70 -18.50 -20.59
C ALA A 97 13.07 -18.91 -20.01
#